data_AF-A0A7Y9GPJ5-F1
#
_entry.id   AF-A0A7Y9GPJ5-F1
#
_cell.length_a   1.000
_cell.length_b   1.000
_cell.length_c   1.000
_cell.angle_alpha   90.00
_cell.angle_beta   90.00
_cell.angle_gamma   90.00
#
_symmetry.space_group_name_H-M   'P 1'
#
loop_
_entity.id
_entity.type
_entity.pdbx_description
1 polymer ?
#
loop_
_entity_poly.entity_id
_entity_poly.type
_entity_poly.pdbx_seq_one_letter_code
_entity_poly.pdbx_strand_id
1 'polypeptide(L)'
;MITAPTGIAFQPLVIPTSMDAPEATAFAEMVRVRNIVYRQISGRSDNDITADELLPFYQPDEYELRFLWTVVKDDAVVGRIGVDVPLEGDSKALYWLIELQREVWGQGIGSAAYEFVEQVAREHGRTVLESWAKHPEAPGPRLDPPTGFGSVPLDHAARFYRAHGYSLEQVERFSELDLSTSADTVDRLLSEATEAAHGYRVVDWFAPTPPEWADGYAQMKARMSTDAPLAGLEMPEETWDAARIAKHDEQYTSSQRLIHVTAAQHIETGQLCAFNELVIGKDRTGVTHQEDTLVLKEHRGYRLGLLVKCAGLVAWRDIAPDSPRVITYNAEENRPMLSINEAIGFVPVSYEGGWKKVLDD
;
A
#
# COMPACT_ATOMS: atom_id res chain seq x y z
N MET A 1 -24.93 -0.40 -21.58
CA MET A 1 -25.54 -0.05 -20.28
C MET A 1 -25.39 -1.25 -19.39
N ILE A 2 -24.49 -1.16 -18.41
CA ILE A 2 -24.29 -2.18 -17.40
C ILE A 2 -25.58 -2.30 -16.59
N THR A 3 -26.11 -3.52 -16.47
CA THR A 3 -27.40 -3.74 -15.79
C THR A 3 -27.14 -4.01 -14.31
N ALA A 4 -27.31 -2.98 -13.48
CA ALA A 4 -27.23 -3.16 -12.04
C ALA A 4 -28.36 -4.10 -11.55
N PRO A 5 -28.13 -4.92 -10.50
CA PRO A 5 -29.21 -5.66 -9.84
C PRO A 5 -30.32 -4.70 -9.36
N THR A 6 -31.54 -5.22 -9.21
CA THR A 6 -32.68 -4.42 -8.76
C THR A 6 -32.38 -3.74 -7.42
N GLY A 7 -32.62 -2.42 -7.34
CA GLY A 7 -32.39 -1.62 -6.13
C GLY A 7 -30.93 -1.16 -5.94
N ILE A 8 -30.06 -1.41 -6.92
CA ILE A 8 -28.65 -1.01 -6.87
C ILE A 8 -28.39 0.11 -7.88
N ALA A 9 -27.66 1.14 -7.44
CA ALA A 9 -27.13 2.19 -8.29
C ALA A 9 -25.62 2.32 -8.11
N PHE A 10 -24.90 2.47 -9.22
CA PHE A 10 -23.49 2.83 -9.23
C PHE A 10 -23.39 4.31 -9.55
N GLN A 11 -23.01 5.12 -8.56
CA GLN A 11 -22.99 6.58 -8.68
C GLN A 11 -21.54 7.06 -8.79
N PRO A 12 -21.14 7.74 -9.89
CA PRO A 12 -19.83 8.34 -9.99
C PRO A 12 -19.56 9.28 -8.81
N LEU A 13 -18.39 9.17 -8.20
CA LEU A 13 -17.97 10.02 -7.11
C LEU A 13 -16.99 11.07 -7.63
N VAL A 14 -17.37 12.34 -7.49
CA VAL A 14 -16.46 13.46 -7.76
C VAL A 14 -15.55 13.63 -6.55
N ILE A 15 -14.24 13.61 -6.79
CA ILE A 15 -13.26 13.88 -5.74
C ILE A 15 -13.29 15.38 -5.41
N PRO A 16 -13.53 15.76 -4.14
CA PRO A 16 -13.57 17.16 -3.75
C PRO A 16 -12.16 17.77 -3.81
N THR A 17 -12.05 19.06 -4.12
CA THR A 17 -10.74 19.76 -4.08
C THR A 17 -10.28 20.06 -2.65
N SER A 18 -11.22 20.11 -1.69
CA SER A 18 -10.96 20.22 -0.26
C SER A 18 -12.15 19.69 0.53
N MET A 19 -11.98 19.47 1.83
CA MET A 19 -13.07 19.03 2.70
C MET A 19 -14.15 20.10 2.97
N ASP A 20 -13.96 21.33 2.48
CA ASP A 20 -14.96 22.41 2.51
C ASP A 20 -15.83 22.46 1.25
N ALA A 21 -15.49 21.66 0.22
CA ALA A 21 -16.22 21.62 -1.04
C ALA A 21 -17.59 20.90 -0.90
N PRO A 22 -18.59 21.21 -1.75
CA PRO A 22 -19.90 20.55 -1.71
C PRO A 22 -19.83 19.02 -1.82
N GLU A 23 -18.88 18.50 -2.59
CA GLU A 23 -18.67 17.07 -2.85
C GLU A 23 -18.07 16.32 -1.65
N ALA A 24 -17.53 17.04 -0.66
CA ALA A 24 -16.85 16.47 0.51
C ALA A 24 -17.75 15.53 1.33
N THR A 25 -19.06 15.77 1.35
CA THR A 25 -20.01 14.90 2.07
C THR A 25 -20.06 13.50 1.45
N ALA A 26 -20.12 13.41 0.11
CA ALA A 26 -20.15 12.13 -0.58
C ALA A 26 -18.80 11.39 -0.46
N PHE A 27 -17.70 12.13 -0.52
CA PHE A 27 -16.37 11.57 -0.30
C PHE A 27 -16.21 11.03 1.12
N ALA A 28 -16.61 11.80 2.14
CA ALA A 28 -16.58 11.36 3.53
C ALA A 28 -17.43 10.10 3.78
N GLU A 29 -18.59 9.99 3.13
CA GLU A 29 -19.42 8.80 3.20
C GLU A 29 -18.75 7.58 2.54
N MET A 30 -18.08 7.76 1.41
CA MET A 30 -17.26 6.72 0.78
C MET A 30 -16.14 6.25 1.72
N VAL A 31 -15.43 7.17 2.37
CA VAL A 31 -14.36 6.84 3.34
C VAL A 31 -14.91 6.11 4.55
N ARG A 32 -16.08 6.52 5.07
CA ARG A 32 -16.76 5.82 6.17
C ARG A 32 -17.04 4.36 5.80
N VAL A 33 -17.56 4.12 4.61
CA VAL A 33 -17.88 2.77 4.12
C VAL A 33 -16.62 1.94 3.86
N ARG A 34 -15.56 2.51 3.27
CA ARG A 34 -14.23 1.88 3.16
C ARG A 34 -13.76 1.36 4.51
N ASN A 35 -13.77 2.21 5.54
CA ASN A 35 -13.30 1.82 6.87
C ASN A 35 -14.17 0.70 7.49
N ILE A 36 -15.49 0.70 7.24
CA ILE A 36 -16.37 -0.41 7.63
C ILE A 36 -15.95 -1.71 6.94
N VAL A 37 -15.74 -1.69 5.63
CA VAL A 37 -15.33 -2.88 4.87
C VAL A 37 -14.00 -3.43 5.38
N TYR A 38 -13.02 -2.55 5.62
CA TYR A 38 -11.70 -2.95 6.12
C TYR A 38 -11.76 -3.56 7.52
N ARG A 39 -12.60 -3.01 8.42
CA ARG A 39 -12.89 -3.60 9.73
C ARG A 39 -13.63 -4.92 9.63
N GLN A 40 -14.58 -5.06 8.70
CA GLN A 40 -15.28 -6.34 8.47
C GLN A 40 -14.31 -7.43 8.00
N ILE A 41 -13.39 -7.10 7.09
CA ILE A 41 -12.40 -8.04 6.56
C ILE A 41 -11.39 -8.45 7.64
N SER A 42 -10.73 -7.47 8.26
CA SER A 42 -9.60 -7.72 9.17
C SER A 42 -9.99 -7.96 10.62
N GLY A 43 -11.19 -7.55 11.04
CA GLY A 43 -11.59 -7.47 12.43
C GLY A 43 -10.90 -6.34 13.21
N ARG A 44 -10.19 -5.43 12.52
CA ARG A 44 -9.25 -4.47 13.10
C ARG A 44 -9.38 -3.10 12.44
N SER A 45 -8.99 -2.05 13.15
CA SER A 45 -9.03 -0.65 12.69
C SER A 45 -7.67 -0.11 12.24
N ASP A 46 -6.68 -0.97 11.99
CA ASP A 46 -5.30 -0.52 11.71
C ASP A 46 -5.19 0.35 10.43
N ASN A 47 -6.16 0.22 9.51
CA ASN A 47 -6.24 0.95 8.25
C ASN A 47 -7.35 2.02 8.24
N ASP A 48 -7.95 2.32 9.40
CA ASP A 48 -8.92 3.40 9.52
C ASP A 48 -8.22 4.74 9.24
N ILE A 49 -8.88 5.58 8.43
CA ILE A 49 -8.37 6.90 8.04
C ILE A 49 -9.53 7.89 7.94
N THR A 50 -9.31 9.15 8.31
CA THR A 50 -10.35 10.17 8.12
C THR A 50 -10.40 10.66 6.67
N ALA A 51 -11.51 11.27 6.28
CA ALA A 51 -11.68 11.75 4.91
C ALA A 51 -10.66 12.84 4.53
N ASP A 52 -10.37 13.77 5.44
CA ASP A 52 -9.34 14.78 5.23
C ASP A 52 -7.92 14.18 5.12
N GLU A 53 -7.66 13.07 5.81
CA GLU A 53 -6.37 12.37 5.72
C GLU A 53 -6.19 11.57 4.42
N LEU A 54 -7.29 11.04 3.88
CA LEU A 54 -7.27 10.24 2.66
C LEU A 54 -7.36 11.11 1.40
N LEU A 55 -7.97 12.29 1.48
CA LEU A 55 -8.25 13.12 0.31
C LEU A 55 -7.02 13.47 -0.55
N PRO A 56 -5.85 13.83 0.00
CA PRO A 56 -4.69 14.17 -0.82
C PRO A 56 -4.24 13.03 -1.75
N PHE A 57 -4.43 11.78 -1.34
CA PHE A 57 -4.11 10.60 -2.13
C PHE A 57 -5.09 10.37 -3.28
N TYR A 58 -6.27 10.99 -3.26
CA TYR A 58 -7.27 10.91 -4.33
C TYR A 58 -7.24 12.10 -5.29
N GLN A 59 -6.40 13.12 -5.03
CA GLN A 59 -6.30 14.27 -5.91
C GLN A 59 -5.76 13.86 -7.27
N PRO A 60 -6.25 14.46 -8.38
CA PRO A 60 -5.70 14.20 -9.69
C PRO A 60 -4.21 14.54 -9.74
N ASP A 61 -3.44 13.68 -10.40
CA ASP A 61 -2.05 13.97 -10.76
C ASP A 61 -1.79 13.68 -12.25
N GLU A 62 -0.54 13.85 -12.69
CA GLU A 62 -0.14 13.66 -14.08
C GLU A 62 0.26 12.22 -14.41
N TYR A 63 0.35 11.35 -13.41
CA TYR A 63 0.86 9.98 -13.51
C TYR A 63 -0.27 8.95 -13.59
N GLU A 64 -1.47 9.27 -13.08
CA GLU A 64 -2.62 8.36 -13.13
C GLU A 64 -3.97 9.07 -13.36
N LEU A 65 -4.89 8.39 -14.06
CA LEU A 65 -6.31 8.73 -14.02
C LEU A 65 -7.01 7.86 -12.99
N ARG A 66 -7.75 8.50 -12.06
CA ARG A 66 -8.53 7.81 -11.04
C ARG A 66 -10.02 7.99 -11.28
N PHE A 67 -10.73 6.88 -11.28
CA PHE A 67 -12.19 6.83 -11.37
C PHE A 67 -12.77 6.14 -10.14
N LEU A 68 -13.85 6.69 -9.60
CA LEU A 68 -14.47 6.20 -8.38
C LEU A 68 -15.99 6.22 -8.50
N TRP A 69 -16.63 5.17 -7.99
CA TRP A 69 -18.07 5.09 -7.86
C TRP A 69 -18.44 4.63 -6.45
N THR A 70 -19.54 5.15 -5.92
CA THR A 70 -20.20 4.58 -4.76
C THR A 70 -21.25 3.57 -5.22
N VAL A 71 -21.40 2.49 -4.45
CA VAL A 71 -22.43 1.48 -4.65
C VAL A 71 -23.55 1.79 -3.67
N VAL A 72 -24.72 2.16 -4.19
CA VAL A 72 -25.88 2.58 -3.39
C VAL A 72 -26.96 1.51 -3.47
N LYS A 73 -27.49 1.11 -2.31
CA LYS A 73 -28.65 0.21 -2.18
C LYS A 73 -29.68 0.87 -1.29
N ASP A 74 -30.91 1.05 -1.78
CA ASP A 74 -32.02 1.64 -1.03
C ASP A 74 -31.61 2.97 -0.33
N ASP A 75 -30.96 3.86 -1.09
CA ASP A 75 -30.42 5.17 -0.65
C ASP A 75 -29.24 5.13 0.34
N ALA A 76 -28.70 3.95 0.68
CA ALA A 76 -27.52 3.79 1.52
C ALA A 76 -26.28 3.40 0.70
N VAL A 77 -25.12 4.02 0.98
CA VAL A 77 -23.85 3.59 0.41
C VAL A 77 -23.41 2.28 1.08
N VAL A 78 -23.29 1.22 0.27
CA VAL A 78 -22.93 -0.14 0.70
C VAL A 78 -21.57 -0.60 0.20
N GLY A 79 -20.89 0.22 -0.61
CA GLY A 79 -19.55 -0.09 -1.10
C GLY A 79 -19.01 0.95 -2.07
N ARG A 80 -17.87 0.63 -2.69
CA ARG A 80 -17.19 1.47 -3.68
C ARG A 80 -16.52 0.64 -4.78
N ILE A 81 -16.32 1.28 -5.92
CA ILE A 81 -15.55 0.77 -7.06
C ILE A 81 -14.48 1.82 -7.36
N GLY A 82 -13.21 1.42 -7.38
CA GLY A 82 -12.10 2.29 -7.76
C GLY A 82 -11.37 1.71 -8.96
N VAL A 83 -10.95 2.56 -9.88
CA VAL A 83 -10.15 2.20 -11.05
C VAL A 83 -9.06 3.24 -11.24
N ASP A 84 -7.81 2.79 -11.26
CA ASP A 84 -6.63 3.60 -11.47
C ASP A 84 -5.96 3.18 -12.77
N VAL A 85 -5.72 4.17 -13.63
CA VAL A 85 -5.16 4.00 -14.96
C VAL A 85 -3.81 4.73 -15.00
N PRO A 86 -2.69 4.02 -14.78
CA PRO A 86 -1.37 4.61 -14.92
C PRO A 86 -1.18 5.20 -16.32
N LEU A 87 -0.57 6.38 -16.40
CA LEU A 87 -0.28 7.14 -17.62
C LEU A 87 1.21 7.13 -17.97
N GLU A 88 2.06 6.67 -17.05
CA GLU A 88 3.50 6.58 -17.28
C GLU A 88 3.86 5.43 -18.24
N GLY A 89 4.80 5.72 -19.14
CA GLY A 89 5.33 4.76 -20.12
C GLY A 89 4.26 4.15 -21.03
N ASP A 90 4.54 2.94 -21.51
CA ASP A 90 3.62 2.14 -22.34
C ASP A 90 2.79 1.17 -21.46
N SER A 91 2.41 1.60 -20.25
CA SER A 91 1.73 0.74 -19.27
C SER A 91 0.49 0.06 -19.86
N LYS A 92 0.38 -1.25 -19.68
CA LYS A 92 -0.82 -2.03 -20.05
C LYS A 92 -1.75 -2.27 -18.87
N ALA A 93 -1.27 -1.93 -17.67
CA ALA A 93 -1.92 -2.20 -16.40
C ALA A 93 -3.09 -1.25 -16.14
N LEU A 94 -4.07 -1.77 -15.41
CA LEU A 94 -5.15 -1.04 -14.77
C LEU A 94 -5.33 -1.66 -13.39
N TYR A 95 -5.26 -0.83 -12.35
CA TYR A 95 -5.50 -1.27 -10.98
C TYR A 95 -6.95 -1.00 -10.60
N TRP A 96 -7.57 -1.92 -9.86
CA TRP A 96 -8.95 -1.72 -9.45
C TRP A 96 -9.25 -2.33 -8.08
N LEU A 97 -10.32 -1.81 -7.47
CA LEU A 97 -10.92 -2.34 -6.27
C LEU A 97 -12.44 -2.39 -6.41
N ILE A 98 -13.04 -3.42 -5.82
CA ILE A 98 -14.48 -3.50 -5.54
C ILE A 98 -14.63 -3.90 -4.08
N GLU A 99 -15.08 -2.95 -3.28
CA GLU A 99 -15.20 -3.11 -1.84
C GLU A 99 -16.66 -2.97 -1.45
N LEU A 100 -17.24 -4.06 -0.95
CA LEU A 100 -18.65 -4.12 -0.57
C LEU A 100 -18.75 -4.53 0.89
N GLN A 101 -19.70 -3.94 1.62
CA GLN A 101 -20.06 -4.40 2.95
C GLN A 101 -20.54 -5.87 2.91
N ARG A 102 -20.19 -6.66 3.92
CA ARG A 102 -20.44 -8.11 3.96
C ARG A 102 -21.92 -8.46 3.82
N GLU A 103 -22.82 -7.60 4.31
CA GLU A 103 -24.26 -7.79 4.30
C GLU A 103 -24.87 -7.82 2.89
N VAL A 104 -24.15 -7.28 1.89
CA VAL A 104 -24.59 -7.26 0.49
C VAL A 104 -23.85 -8.25 -0.42
N TRP A 105 -23.00 -9.11 0.15
CA TRP A 105 -22.30 -10.14 -0.60
C TRP A 105 -23.24 -11.20 -1.16
N GLY A 106 -22.84 -11.85 -2.26
CA GLY A 106 -23.61 -12.93 -2.88
C GLY A 106 -24.88 -12.50 -3.64
N GLN A 107 -25.11 -11.19 -3.80
CA GLN A 107 -26.29 -10.63 -4.49
C GLN A 107 -26.00 -10.23 -5.95
N GLY A 108 -24.85 -10.61 -6.51
CA GLY A 108 -24.43 -10.28 -7.88
C GLY A 108 -23.89 -8.85 -8.08
N ILE A 109 -23.90 -8.01 -7.02
CA ILE A 109 -23.44 -6.61 -7.07
C ILE A 109 -21.98 -6.50 -7.52
N GLY A 110 -21.08 -7.30 -6.94
CA GLY A 110 -19.67 -7.28 -7.31
C GLY A 110 -19.43 -7.65 -8.79
N SER A 111 -20.19 -8.61 -9.32
CA SER A 111 -20.08 -8.98 -10.74
C SER A 111 -20.59 -7.87 -11.66
N ALA A 112 -21.71 -7.23 -11.32
CA ALA A 112 -22.19 -6.06 -12.07
C ALA A 112 -21.23 -4.87 -11.97
N ALA A 113 -20.61 -4.65 -10.80
CA ALA A 113 -19.59 -3.63 -10.61
C ALA A 113 -18.33 -3.91 -11.47
N TYR A 114 -17.95 -5.17 -11.60
CA TYR A 114 -16.78 -5.57 -12.38
C TYR A 114 -16.91 -5.31 -13.88
N GLU A 115 -18.13 -5.26 -14.42
CA GLU A 115 -18.36 -4.84 -15.81
C GLU A 115 -17.84 -3.40 -16.06
N PHE A 116 -17.91 -2.49 -15.08
CA PHE A 116 -17.34 -1.14 -15.20
C PHE A 116 -15.83 -1.18 -15.30
N VAL A 117 -15.17 -2.03 -14.50
CA VAL A 117 -13.71 -2.17 -14.50
C VAL A 117 -13.24 -2.58 -15.90
N GLU A 118 -13.83 -3.62 -16.50
CA GLU A 118 -13.44 -4.03 -17.85
C GLU A 118 -13.82 -3.01 -18.93
N GLN A 119 -14.93 -2.28 -18.75
CA GLN A 119 -15.31 -1.22 -19.67
C GLN A 119 -14.25 -0.11 -19.68
N VAL A 120 -13.86 0.39 -18.50
CA VAL A 120 -12.82 1.43 -18.36
C VAL A 120 -11.48 0.94 -18.90
N ALA A 121 -11.13 -0.34 -18.65
CA ALA A 121 -9.93 -0.95 -19.21
C ALA A 121 -9.90 -0.86 -20.73
N ARG A 122 -10.97 -1.30 -21.41
CA ARG A 122 -11.07 -1.25 -22.88
C ARG A 122 -11.08 0.18 -23.42
N GLU A 123 -11.78 1.09 -22.75
CA GLU A 123 -11.83 2.51 -23.13
C GLU A 123 -10.46 3.19 -23.10
N HIS A 124 -9.58 2.76 -22.18
CA HIS A 124 -8.22 3.29 -22.02
C HIS A 124 -7.13 2.39 -22.62
N GLY A 125 -7.51 1.38 -23.40
CA GLY A 125 -6.57 0.47 -24.06
C GLY A 125 -5.70 -0.35 -23.10
N ARG A 126 -6.20 -0.64 -21.89
CA ARG A 126 -5.51 -1.46 -20.88
C ARG A 126 -5.90 -2.92 -21.04
N THR A 127 -4.90 -3.80 -21.12
CA THR A 127 -5.09 -5.24 -21.34
C THR A 127 -4.70 -6.08 -20.13
N VAL A 128 -4.09 -5.48 -19.10
CA VAL A 128 -3.70 -6.17 -17.87
C VAL A 128 -4.45 -5.54 -16.70
N LEU A 129 -5.28 -6.33 -16.03
CA LEU A 129 -6.09 -5.87 -14.90
C LEU A 129 -5.54 -6.50 -13.64
N GLU A 130 -5.25 -5.66 -12.65
CA GLU A 130 -4.63 -6.07 -11.39
C GLU A 130 -5.39 -5.54 -10.19
N SER A 131 -5.43 -6.33 -9.14
CA SER A 131 -6.15 -5.99 -7.93
C SER A 131 -5.60 -6.77 -6.75
N TRP A 132 -5.65 -6.14 -5.59
CA TRP A 132 -5.19 -6.71 -4.33
C TRP A 132 -6.37 -6.99 -3.42
N ALA A 133 -6.35 -8.15 -2.76
CA ALA A 133 -7.34 -8.48 -1.75
C ALA A 133 -6.72 -9.13 -0.53
N LYS A 134 -7.13 -8.65 0.62
CA LYS A 134 -6.81 -9.26 1.91
C LYS A 134 -7.61 -10.54 2.11
N HIS A 135 -6.89 -11.60 2.46
CA HIS A 135 -7.43 -12.93 2.73
C HIS A 135 -7.13 -13.31 4.20
N PRO A 136 -8.05 -13.01 5.13
CA PRO A 136 -7.93 -13.48 6.51
C PRO A 136 -7.82 -15.00 6.56
N GLU A 137 -7.03 -15.51 7.50
CA GLU A 137 -6.85 -16.95 7.65
C GLU A 137 -8.19 -17.65 7.90
N ALA A 138 -8.48 -18.68 7.11
CA ALA A 138 -9.73 -19.43 7.15
C ALA A 138 -9.47 -20.91 6.84
N PRO A 139 -10.20 -21.84 7.47
CA PRO A 139 -10.05 -23.26 7.18
C PRO A 139 -10.55 -23.58 5.76
N GLY A 140 -9.97 -24.61 5.15
CA GLY A 140 -10.43 -25.15 3.88
C GLY A 140 -9.35 -25.17 2.79
N PRO A 141 -9.74 -25.36 1.53
CA PRO A 141 -8.82 -25.34 0.39
C PRO A 141 -8.06 -24.01 0.31
N ARG A 142 -6.82 -24.08 -0.15
CA ARG A 142 -5.95 -22.92 -0.38
C ARG A 142 -5.56 -22.81 -1.85
N LEU A 143 -5.11 -21.63 -2.23
CA LEU A 143 -4.51 -21.34 -3.52
C LEU A 143 -3.07 -20.91 -3.31
N ASP A 144 -2.18 -21.51 -4.10
CA ASP A 144 -0.76 -21.18 -4.12
C ASP A 144 -0.47 -20.28 -5.33
N PRO A 145 0.35 -19.23 -5.20
CA PRO A 145 0.83 -18.45 -6.32
C PRO A 145 1.88 -19.23 -7.13
N PRO A 146 2.10 -18.90 -8.43
CA PRO A 146 3.16 -19.48 -9.25
C PRO A 146 4.57 -19.30 -8.65
N THR A 147 4.78 -18.30 -7.80
CA THR A 147 6.05 -18.06 -7.11
C THR A 147 6.45 -19.20 -6.17
N GLY A 148 5.47 -19.99 -5.68
CA GLY A 148 5.68 -21.04 -4.69
C GLY A 148 5.89 -20.53 -3.26
N PHE A 149 5.68 -19.24 -3.00
CA PHE A 149 5.82 -18.63 -1.67
C PHE A 149 4.47 -18.13 -1.16
N GLY A 150 4.09 -18.55 0.06
CA GLY A 150 2.80 -18.21 0.65
C GLY A 150 1.63 -18.95 0.02
N SER A 151 0.43 -18.70 0.55
CA SER A 151 -0.84 -19.19 0.00
C SER A 151 -1.99 -18.40 0.63
N VAL A 152 -3.13 -18.33 -0.06
CA VAL A 152 -4.35 -17.70 0.47
C VAL A 152 -5.50 -18.72 0.54
N PRO A 153 -6.41 -18.62 1.52
CA PRO A 153 -7.63 -19.43 1.52
C PRO A 153 -8.47 -19.21 0.24
N LEU A 154 -9.15 -20.26 -0.22
CA LEU A 154 -10.19 -20.16 -1.26
C LEU A 154 -11.48 -19.54 -0.68
N ASP A 155 -11.38 -18.33 -0.16
CA ASP A 155 -12.45 -17.59 0.50
C ASP A 155 -13.42 -16.92 -0.48
N HIS A 156 -14.26 -16.01 0.01
CA HIS A 156 -15.22 -15.29 -0.83
C HIS A 156 -14.55 -14.46 -1.93
N ALA A 157 -13.48 -13.72 -1.60
CA ALA A 157 -12.76 -12.89 -2.55
C ALA A 157 -12.00 -13.74 -3.58
N ALA A 158 -11.30 -14.80 -3.15
CA ALA A 158 -10.57 -15.67 -4.05
C ALA A 158 -11.49 -16.36 -5.07
N ARG A 159 -12.70 -16.78 -4.64
CA ARG A 159 -13.72 -17.31 -5.55
C ARG A 159 -14.25 -16.26 -6.53
N PHE A 160 -14.39 -15.01 -6.08
CA PHE A 160 -14.79 -13.90 -6.94
C PHE A 160 -13.76 -13.66 -8.05
N TYR A 161 -12.47 -13.55 -7.72
CA TYR A 161 -11.39 -13.38 -8.70
C TYR A 161 -11.36 -14.53 -9.71
N ARG A 162 -11.39 -15.79 -9.23
CA ARG A 162 -11.43 -16.98 -10.08
C ARG A 162 -12.63 -17.00 -11.03
N ALA A 163 -13.81 -16.59 -10.56
CA ALA A 163 -15.02 -16.54 -11.38
C ALA A 163 -14.92 -15.49 -12.51
N HIS A 164 -14.13 -14.44 -12.33
CA HIS A 164 -13.90 -13.41 -13.35
C HIS A 164 -12.61 -13.63 -14.16
N GLY A 165 -11.97 -14.79 -14.02
CA GLY A 165 -10.82 -15.19 -14.85
C GLY A 165 -9.46 -14.70 -14.35
N TYR A 166 -9.34 -14.29 -13.09
CA TYR A 166 -8.07 -13.92 -12.50
C TYR A 166 -7.28 -15.13 -12.00
N SER A 167 -5.96 -15.04 -12.13
CA SER A 167 -4.99 -15.88 -11.43
C SER A 167 -4.40 -15.14 -10.23
N LEU A 168 -4.09 -15.89 -9.18
CA LEU A 168 -3.27 -15.41 -8.08
C LEU A 168 -1.82 -15.40 -8.56
N GLU A 169 -1.16 -14.25 -8.57
CA GLU A 169 0.22 -14.11 -9.04
C GLU A 169 1.22 -14.00 -7.89
N GLN A 170 0.83 -13.30 -6.83
CA GLN A 170 1.70 -13.01 -5.69
C GLN A 170 0.92 -13.11 -4.38
N VAL A 171 1.62 -13.45 -3.30
CA VAL A 171 1.09 -13.36 -1.95
C VAL A 171 1.98 -12.42 -1.15
N GLU A 172 1.37 -11.42 -0.51
CA GLU A 172 2.04 -10.57 0.47
C GLU A 172 1.65 -10.97 1.89
N ARG A 173 2.62 -10.87 2.81
CA ARG A 173 2.42 -11.04 4.24
C ARG A 173 2.17 -9.69 4.90
N PHE A 174 1.01 -9.56 5.52
CA PHE A 174 0.73 -8.51 6.47
C PHE A 174 1.30 -8.90 7.85
N SER A 175 2.23 -8.11 8.36
CA SER A 175 2.87 -8.35 9.67
C SER A 175 2.71 -7.17 10.61
N GLU A 176 2.72 -7.43 11.91
CA GLU A 176 2.72 -6.39 12.95
C GLU A 176 3.91 -6.54 13.90
N LEU A 177 4.39 -5.42 14.43
CA LEU A 177 5.42 -5.33 15.46
C LEU A 177 4.84 -4.54 16.64
N ASP A 178 4.78 -5.15 17.82
CA ASP A 178 4.48 -4.42 19.05
C ASP A 178 5.69 -3.56 19.46
N LEU A 179 5.50 -2.24 19.54
CA LEU A 179 6.60 -1.29 19.77
C LEU A 179 7.19 -1.38 21.18
N SER A 180 6.37 -1.77 22.16
CA SER A 180 6.79 -1.84 23.57
C SER A 180 7.66 -3.06 23.84
N THR A 181 7.24 -4.23 23.35
CA THR A 181 7.89 -5.52 23.61
C THR A 181 9.10 -5.77 22.72
N SER A 182 9.22 -5.05 21.61
CA SER A 182 10.34 -5.18 20.68
C SER A 182 11.55 -4.29 21.01
N ALA A 183 11.42 -3.33 21.95
CA ALA A 183 12.41 -2.28 22.20
C ALA A 183 13.85 -2.81 22.41
N ASP A 184 14.04 -3.76 23.32
CA ASP A 184 15.36 -4.34 23.61
C ASP A 184 15.95 -5.09 22.40
N THR A 185 15.09 -5.74 21.61
CA THR A 185 15.51 -6.45 20.38
C THR A 185 15.96 -5.45 19.32
N VAL A 186 15.20 -4.36 19.14
CA VAL A 186 15.53 -3.28 18.22
C VAL A 186 16.87 -2.63 18.60
N ASP A 187 17.12 -2.35 19.87
CA ASP A 187 18.36 -1.70 20.32
C ASP A 187 19.59 -2.59 20.09
N ARG A 188 19.48 -3.88 20.41
CA ARG A 188 20.54 -4.85 20.13
C ARG A 188 20.83 -4.95 18.63
N LEU A 189 19.79 -5.08 17.81
CA LEU A 189 19.95 -5.21 16.35
C LEU A 189 20.49 -3.93 15.72
N LEU A 190 20.13 -2.76 16.23
CA LEU A 190 20.72 -1.49 15.80
C LEU A 190 22.22 -1.46 16.06
N SER A 191 22.66 -1.89 17.26
CA SER A 191 24.09 -1.98 17.58
C SER A 191 24.84 -2.90 16.61
N GLU A 192 24.32 -4.11 16.38
CA GLU A 192 24.92 -5.08 15.45
C GLU A 192 24.95 -4.58 14.00
N ALA A 193 23.87 -3.92 13.54
CA ALA A 193 23.79 -3.39 12.20
C ALA A 193 24.75 -2.21 12.01
N THR A 194 24.92 -1.37 13.03
CA THR A 194 25.87 -0.25 13.03
C THR A 194 27.32 -0.74 12.91
N GLU A 195 27.68 -1.81 13.62
CA GLU A 195 29.01 -2.43 13.52
C GLU A 195 29.27 -3.02 12.11
N ALA A 196 28.25 -3.65 11.51
CA ALA A 196 28.38 -4.25 10.19
C ALA A 196 28.43 -3.20 9.06
N ALA A 197 27.70 -2.09 9.20
CA ALA A 197 27.56 -1.03 8.21
C ALA A 197 28.75 -0.04 8.21
N HIS A 198 29.97 -0.55 8.35
CA HIS A 198 31.19 0.25 8.24
C HIS A 198 31.22 1.03 6.91
N GLY A 199 31.58 2.32 6.97
CA GLY A 199 31.58 3.22 5.81
C GLY A 199 30.22 3.87 5.51
N TYR A 200 29.19 3.59 6.30
CA TYR A 200 27.88 4.25 6.20
C TYR A 200 27.56 5.02 7.48
N ARG A 201 26.71 6.04 7.34
CA ARG A 201 26.09 6.74 8.46
C ARG A 201 24.59 6.81 8.26
N VAL A 202 23.84 6.80 9.35
CA VAL A 202 22.39 7.06 9.31
C VAL A 202 22.16 8.57 9.22
N VAL A 203 21.25 8.96 8.35
CA VAL A 203 20.63 10.28 8.28
C VAL A 203 19.12 10.10 8.30
N ASP A 204 18.38 11.08 8.80
CA ASP A 204 16.93 11.01 8.84
C ASP A 204 16.30 12.40 8.68
N TRP A 205 15.05 12.41 8.24
CA TRP A 205 14.25 13.62 8.07
C TRP A 205 12.76 13.32 8.10
N PHE A 206 11.95 14.36 8.30
CA PHE A 206 10.51 14.33 8.04
C PHE A 206 10.21 14.97 6.69
N ALA A 207 9.08 14.64 6.09
CA ALA A 207 8.53 15.50 5.04
C ALA A 207 8.26 16.92 5.57
N PRO A 208 8.51 17.97 4.77
CA PRO A 208 9.08 17.93 3.42
C PRO A 208 10.57 17.55 3.40
N THR A 209 10.94 16.73 2.42
CA THR A 209 12.30 16.23 2.21
C THR A 209 13.27 17.40 1.97
N PRO A 210 14.36 17.51 2.75
CA PRO A 210 15.37 18.54 2.55
C PRO A 210 15.98 18.51 1.14
N PRO A 211 16.30 19.67 0.51
CA PRO A 211 16.84 19.72 -0.85
C PRO A 211 18.10 18.88 -1.06
N GLU A 212 18.95 18.74 -0.04
CA GLU A 212 20.16 17.92 -0.08
C GLU A 212 19.88 16.41 -0.23
N TRP A 213 18.67 15.95 0.12
CA TRP A 213 18.27 14.54 0.06
C TRP A 213 17.33 14.24 -1.09
N ALA A 214 16.63 15.23 -1.64
CA ALA A 214 15.57 15.05 -2.62
C ALA A 214 16.01 14.22 -3.84
N ASP A 215 17.12 14.56 -4.47
CA ASP A 215 17.60 13.83 -5.66
C ASP A 215 18.03 12.39 -5.34
N GLY A 216 18.73 12.19 -4.22
CA GLY A 216 19.18 10.86 -3.80
C GLY A 216 18.01 9.96 -3.40
N TYR A 217 17.01 10.52 -2.75
CA TYR A 217 15.79 9.81 -2.35
C TYR A 217 14.91 9.48 -3.57
N ALA A 218 14.74 10.42 -4.51
CA ALA A 218 14.07 10.19 -5.77
C ALA A 218 14.71 9.02 -6.56
N GLN A 219 16.04 8.98 -6.66
CA GLN A 219 16.75 7.87 -7.31
C GLN A 219 16.48 6.52 -6.64
N MET A 220 16.38 6.47 -5.30
CA MET A 220 16.04 5.24 -4.59
C MET A 220 14.56 4.86 -4.79
N LYS A 221 13.62 5.80 -4.77
CA LYS A 221 12.19 5.53 -5.08
C LYS A 221 12.01 4.96 -6.48
N ALA A 222 12.68 5.53 -7.50
CA ALA A 222 12.64 4.99 -8.86
C ALA A 222 13.10 3.52 -8.95
N ARG A 223 14.04 3.11 -8.10
CA ARG A 223 14.54 1.72 -8.06
C ARG A 223 13.54 0.73 -7.48
N MET A 224 12.48 1.16 -6.80
CA MET A 224 11.48 0.23 -6.26
C MET A 224 10.76 -0.55 -7.36
N SER A 225 10.48 0.10 -8.49
CA SER A 225 9.89 -0.54 -9.67
C SER A 225 10.69 -1.69 -10.26
N THR A 226 11.98 -1.77 -9.96
CA THR A 226 12.91 -2.74 -10.57
C THR A 226 13.54 -3.70 -9.56
N ASP A 227 13.71 -3.28 -8.30
CA ASP A 227 14.38 -4.06 -7.26
C ASP A 227 13.42 -4.78 -6.31
N ALA A 228 12.13 -4.40 -6.26
CA ALA A 228 11.10 -5.10 -5.49
C ALA A 228 10.56 -6.32 -6.27
N PRO A 229 10.32 -7.47 -5.61
CA PRO A 229 9.68 -8.61 -6.27
C PRO A 229 8.22 -8.30 -6.65
N LEU A 230 7.88 -8.44 -7.94
CA LEU A 230 6.53 -8.23 -8.47
C LEU A 230 5.84 -9.52 -8.94
N ALA A 231 6.53 -10.67 -8.89
CA ALA A 231 6.05 -11.94 -9.42
C ALA A 231 5.53 -11.82 -10.87
N GLY A 232 4.27 -12.18 -11.10
CA GLY A 232 3.59 -12.03 -12.38
C GLY A 232 2.88 -10.68 -12.53
N LEU A 233 2.89 -9.78 -11.56
CA LEU A 233 2.23 -8.48 -11.63
C LEU A 233 3.06 -7.49 -12.46
N GLU A 234 2.38 -6.50 -13.04
CA GLU A 234 2.95 -5.43 -13.84
C GLU A 234 2.94 -4.12 -13.05
N MET A 235 4.12 -3.59 -12.76
CA MET A 235 4.29 -2.22 -12.27
C MET A 235 5.02 -1.41 -13.35
N PRO A 236 4.48 -0.27 -13.80
CA PRO A 236 5.20 0.57 -14.74
C PRO A 236 6.50 1.09 -14.12
N GLU A 237 7.50 1.30 -14.97
CA GLU A 237 8.72 2.00 -14.53
C GLU A 237 8.34 3.46 -14.22
N GLU A 238 8.47 3.84 -12.97
CA GLU A 238 8.13 5.17 -12.48
C GLU A 238 9.33 6.11 -12.59
N THR A 239 9.09 7.32 -13.09
CA THR A 239 10.12 8.36 -13.07
C THR A 239 10.00 9.17 -11.79
N TRP A 240 11.04 9.16 -10.97
CA TRP A 240 11.12 9.96 -9.75
C TRP A 240 12.18 11.06 -9.87
N ASP A 241 11.76 12.29 -9.58
CA ASP A 241 12.62 13.45 -9.41
C ASP A 241 12.27 14.19 -8.10
N ALA A 242 13.03 15.25 -7.79
CA ALA A 242 12.78 16.05 -6.60
C ALA A 242 11.39 16.70 -6.58
N ALA A 243 10.78 16.98 -7.74
CA ALA A 243 9.44 17.55 -7.80
C ALA A 243 8.36 16.50 -7.47
N ARG A 244 8.51 15.26 -7.93
CA ARG A 244 7.65 14.14 -7.54
C ARG A 244 7.78 13.81 -6.05
N ILE A 245 8.99 13.87 -5.49
CA ILE A 245 9.20 13.76 -4.03
C ILE A 245 8.45 14.87 -3.28
N ALA A 246 8.53 16.13 -3.74
CA ALA A 246 7.80 17.21 -3.10
C ALA A 246 6.27 17.01 -3.14
N LYS A 247 5.73 16.50 -4.26
CA LYS A 247 4.30 16.13 -4.38
C LYS A 247 3.92 14.98 -3.43
N HIS A 248 4.74 13.93 -3.38
CA HIS A 248 4.57 12.82 -2.44
C HIS A 248 4.54 13.31 -0.99
N ASP A 249 5.50 14.17 -0.61
CA ASP A 249 5.57 14.76 0.73
C ASP A 249 4.36 15.67 1.04
N GLU A 250 3.84 16.37 0.04
CA GLU A 250 2.64 17.20 0.16
C GLU A 250 1.38 16.36 0.47
N GLN A 251 1.26 15.15 -0.07
CA GLN A 251 0.13 14.24 0.22
C GLN A 251 0.02 13.92 1.71
N TYR A 252 1.14 13.73 2.41
CA TYR A 252 1.17 13.49 3.85
C TYR A 252 1.06 14.80 4.66
N THR A 253 1.86 15.81 4.32
CA THR A 253 1.94 17.03 5.13
C THR A 253 0.67 17.88 5.08
N SER A 254 -0.02 17.93 3.94
CA SER A 254 -1.32 18.63 3.79
C SER A 254 -2.44 18.03 4.64
N SER A 255 -2.33 16.74 4.98
CA SER A 255 -3.26 16.02 5.85
C SER A 255 -2.80 15.93 7.30
N GLN A 256 -1.72 16.63 7.68
CA GLN A 256 -1.07 16.52 9.01
C GLN A 256 -0.62 15.10 9.36
N ARG A 257 -0.49 14.22 8.37
CA ARG A 257 0.16 12.92 8.53
C ARG A 257 1.66 13.12 8.60
N LEU A 258 2.32 12.28 9.36
CA LEU A 258 3.76 12.32 9.53
C LEU A 258 4.39 11.19 8.73
N ILE A 259 5.41 11.51 7.94
CA ILE A 259 6.32 10.55 7.32
C ILE A 259 7.74 10.86 7.80
N HIS A 260 8.41 9.84 8.33
CA HIS A 260 9.81 9.89 8.73
C HIS A 260 10.61 8.94 7.87
N VAL A 261 11.60 9.49 7.19
CA VAL A 261 12.51 8.73 6.37
C VAL A 261 13.80 8.58 7.13
N THR A 262 14.23 7.33 7.33
CA THR A 262 15.57 7.00 7.83
C THR A 262 16.37 6.41 6.68
N ALA A 263 17.55 6.94 6.40
CA ALA A 263 18.38 6.50 5.29
C ALA A 263 19.82 6.21 5.70
N ALA A 264 20.46 5.29 4.99
CA ALA A 264 21.89 5.03 5.10
C ALA A 264 22.63 5.77 3.98
N GLN A 265 23.55 6.66 4.36
CA GLN A 265 24.43 7.38 3.44
C GLN A 265 25.82 6.75 3.46
N HIS A 266 26.37 6.44 2.29
CA HIS A 266 27.77 6.06 2.15
C HIS A 266 28.68 7.27 2.39
N ILE A 267 29.60 7.17 3.34
CA ILE A 267 30.37 8.32 3.86
C ILE A 267 31.32 8.89 2.81
N GLU A 268 31.99 8.04 2.04
CA GLU A 268 33.01 8.48 1.07
C GLU A 268 32.39 9.18 -0.15
N THR A 269 31.25 8.67 -0.63
CA THR A 269 30.61 9.17 -1.86
C THR A 269 29.48 10.16 -1.59
N GLY A 270 28.93 10.19 -0.38
CA GLY A 270 27.76 10.97 -0.02
C GLY A 270 26.44 10.42 -0.58
N GLN A 271 26.45 9.25 -1.21
CA GLN A 271 25.28 8.64 -1.83
C GLN A 271 24.33 8.05 -0.78
N LEU A 272 23.01 8.21 -0.96
CA LEU A 272 22.01 7.45 -0.22
C LEU A 272 21.88 6.04 -0.81
N CYS A 273 21.97 5.02 0.04
CA CYS A 273 22.13 3.62 -0.36
C CYS A 273 21.03 2.70 0.14
N ALA A 274 20.29 3.13 1.16
CA ALA A 274 19.11 2.46 1.68
C ALA A 274 18.19 3.47 2.36
N PHE A 275 16.90 3.18 2.41
CA PHE A 275 15.93 3.96 3.18
C PHE A 275 14.82 3.08 3.77
N ASN A 276 14.16 3.61 4.79
CA ASN A 276 12.94 3.09 5.40
C ASN A 276 12.00 4.25 5.73
N GLU A 277 10.70 4.05 5.50
CA GLU A 277 9.64 5.00 5.81
C GLU A 277 8.76 4.51 6.96
N LEU A 278 8.54 5.37 7.95
CA LEU A 278 7.50 5.21 8.96
C LEU A 278 6.47 6.33 8.81
N VAL A 279 5.21 5.95 8.75
CA VAL A 279 4.07 6.85 8.55
C VAL A 279 3.07 6.69 9.69
N ILE A 280 2.53 7.79 10.19
CA ILE A 280 1.40 7.78 11.13
C ILE A 280 0.41 8.88 10.79
N GLY A 281 -0.86 8.64 11.13
CA GLY A 281 -1.92 9.64 11.01
C GLY A 281 -1.71 10.86 11.91
N LYS A 282 -2.59 11.85 11.75
CA LYS A 282 -2.65 13.04 12.62
C LYS A 282 -2.90 12.65 14.09
N ASP A 283 -3.64 11.57 14.32
CA ASP A 283 -3.72 10.91 15.61
C ASP A 283 -2.51 9.99 15.81
N ARG A 284 -1.53 10.51 16.56
CA ARG A 284 -0.25 9.83 16.82
C ARG A 284 -0.36 8.69 17.85
N THR A 285 -1.55 8.44 18.40
CA THR A 285 -1.83 7.26 19.24
C THR A 285 -2.27 6.06 18.40
N GLY A 286 -2.50 6.28 17.10
CA GLY A 286 -2.90 5.25 16.15
C GLY A 286 -1.76 4.32 15.73
N VAL A 287 -2.07 3.45 14.77
CA VAL A 287 -1.13 2.47 14.21
C VAL A 287 -0.12 3.17 13.30
N THR A 288 1.14 2.81 13.45
CA THR A 288 2.20 3.23 12.52
C THR A 288 2.24 2.27 11.33
N HIS A 289 2.37 2.82 10.13
CA HIS A 289 2.58 2.07 8.89
C HIS A 289 4.05 2.17 8.51
N GLN A 290 4.71 1.03 8.34
CA GLN A 290 6.01 1.00 7.68
C GLN A 290 5.77 0.72 6.22
N GLU A 291 6.01 1.76 5.42
CA GLU A 291 5.86 1.75 3.98
C GLU A 291 7.16 1.20 3.35
N ASP A 292 7.70 1.93 2.38
CA ASP A 292 8.81 1.47 1.57
C ASP A 292 10.10 1.26 2.37
N THR A 293 10.76 0.14 2.08
CA THR A 293 12.14 -0.13 2.51
C THR A 293 12.94 -0.68 1.35
N LEU A 294 14.00 0.03 0.97
CA LEU A 294 14.87 -0.39 -0.14
C LEU A 294 16.34 -0.37 0.28
N VAL A 295 17.11 -1.31 -0.26
CA VAL A 295 18.58 -1.28 -0.26
C VAL A 295 19.04 -1.44 -1.71
N LEU A 296 19.77 -0.44 -2.21
CA LEU A 296 20.37 -0.48 -3.55
C LEU A 296 21.22 -1.76 -3.70
N LYS A 297 21.04 -2.46 -4.82
CA LYS A 297 21.70 -3.75 -5.09
C LYS A 297 23.21 -3.70 -4.89
N GLU A 298 23.84 -2.61 -5.28
CA GLU A 298 25.29 -2.36 -5.20
C GLU A 298 25.79 -2.24 -3.75
N HIS A 299 24.90 -1.95 -2.81
CA HIS A 299 25.19 -1.74 -1.39
C HIS A 299 24.59 -2.82 -0.47
N ARG A 300 24.17 -3.95 -1.04
CA ARG A 300 23.72 -5.12 -0.26
C ARG A 300 24.90 -5.83 0.40
N GLY A 301 24.64 -6.53 1.51
CA GLY A 301 25.66 -7.25 2.29
C GLY A 301 26.19 -6.51 3.53
N TYR A 302 25.85 -5.22 3.69
CA TYR A 302 26.28 -4.40 4.84
C TYR A 302 25.21 -4.25 5.94
N ARG A 303 24.19 -5.13 5.95
CA ARG A 303 23.01 -5.05 6.86
C ARG A 303 22.26 -3.71 6.83
N LEU A 304 22.36 -2.93 5.75
CA LEU A 304 21.76 -1.58 5.67
C LEU A 304 20.24 -1.57 5.88
N GLY A 305 19.52 -2.57 5.37
CA GLY A 305 18.07 -2.68 5.58
C GLY A 305 17.71 -2.84 7.07
N LEU A 306 18.49 -3.63 7.82
CA LEU A 306 18.31 -3.75 9.27
C LEU A 306 18.68 -2.44 9.97
N LEU A 307 19.77 -1.79 9.53
CA LEU A 307 20.23 -0.52 10.09
C LEU A 307 19.14 0.56 10.03
N VAL A 308 18.60 0.83 8.83
CA VAL A 308 17.63 1.93 8.64
C VAL A 308 16.29 1.64 9.35
N LYS A 309 15.87 0.37 9.40
CA LYS A 309 14.65 -0.02 10.11
C LYS A 309 14.79 0.13 11.62
N CYS A 310 15.88 -0.40 12.20
CA CYS A 310 16.10 -0.29 13.64
C CYS A 310 16.37 1.17 14.06
N ALA A 311 17.13 1.94 13.27
CA ALA A 311 17.36 3.35 13.57
C ALA A 311 16.06 4.17 13.51
N GLY A 312 15.21 3.91 12.50
CA GLY A 312 13.88 4.52 12.40
C GLY A 312 13.01 4.16 13.61
N LEU A 313 12.94 2.88 13.99
CA LEU A 313 12.17 2.43 15.16
C LEU A 313 12.67 3.00 16.50
N VAL A 314 13.98 3.22 16.65
CA VAL A 314 14.53 3.88 17.84
C VAL A 314 14.13 5.35 17.88
N ALA A 315 14.28 6.09 16.78
CA ALA A 315 13.83 7.47 16.68
C ALA A 315 12.32 7.59 16.91
N TRP A 316 11.56 6.59 16.44
CA TRP A 316 10.09 6.58 16.52
C TRP A 316 9.54 6.63 17.95
N ARG A 317 10.31 6.17 18.94
CA ARG A 317 9.92 6.20 20.35
C ARG A 317 9.66 7.60 20.87
N ASP A 318 10.40 8.60 20.38
CA ASP A 318 10.20 10.00 20.75
C ASP A 318 9.17 10.70 19.85
N ILE A 319 8.98 10.19 18.63
CA ILE A 319 8.13 10.79 17.59
C ILE A 319 6.65 10.44 17.80
N ALA A 320 6.37 9.16 18.06
CA ALA A 320 5.04 8.62 18.27
C ALA A 320 5.04 7.65 19.48
N PRO A 321 5.35 8.13 20.69
CA PRO A 321 5.53 7.30 21.89
C PRO A 321 4.31 6.46 22.25
N ASP A 322 3.11 6.94 21.90
CA ASP A 322 1.83 6.30 22.22
C ASP A 322 1.32 5.38 21.11
N SER A 323 2.06 5.24 20.00
CA SER A 323 1.71 4.29 18.94
C SER A 323 1.90 2.85 19.45
N PRO A 324 0.89 1.97 19.36
CA PRO A 324 0.99 0.65 19.96
C PRO A 324 1.83 -0.33 19.13
N ARG A 325 1.80 -0.19 17.80
CA ARG A 325 2.40 -1.14 16.87
C ARG A 325 2.75 -0.50 15.53
N VAL A 326 3.66 -1.16 14.83
CA VAL A 326 3.97 -0.92 13.42
C VAL A 326 3.42 -2.05 12.58
N ILE A 327 2.77 -1.74 11.46
CA ILE A 327 2.32 -2.74 10.48
C ILE A 327 3.04 -2.57 9.14
N THR A 328 3.18 -3.65 8.39
CA THR A 328 3.85 -3.63 7.08
C THR A 328 3.38 -4.78 6.21
N TYR A 329 3.58 -4.65 4.89
CA TYR A 329 3.28 -5.67 3.89
C TYR A 329 4.56 -6.01 3.12
N ASN A 330 4.81 -7.28 2.86
CA ASN A 330 5.92 -7.70 2.01
C ASN A 330 5.56 -8.96 1.21
N ALA A 331 5.94 -8.99 -0.06
CA ALA A 331 5.90 -10.20 -0.89
C ALA A 331 6.54 -11.41 -0.19
N GLU A 332 5.85 -12.55 -0.18
CA GLU A 332 6.29 -13.78 0.49
C GLU A 332 7.60 -14.33 -0.09
N GLU A 333 7.91 -14.06 -1.36
CA GLU A 333 9.19 -14.39 -1.98
C GLU A 333 10.35 -13.46 -1.55
N ASN A 334 10.07 -12.30 -0.94
CA ASN A 334 11.08 -11.36 -0.47
C ASN A 334 11.71 -11.83 0.86
N ARG A 335 12.36 -12.99 0.82
CA ARG A 335 13.01 -13.63 1.97
C ARG A 335 14.01 -12.71 2.68
N PRO A 336 14.87 -11.93 2.00
CA PRO A 336 15.78 -11.01 2.70
C PRO A 336 15.05 -10.00 3.58
N MET A 337 13.97 -9.36 3.07
CA MET A 337 13.21 -8.38 3.85
C MET A 337 12.43 -9.05 4.99
N LEU A 338 11.84 -10.21 4.73
CA LEU A 338 11.09 -10.95 5.74
C LEU A 338 11.98 -11.45 6.87
N SER A 339 13.20 -11.91 6.58
CA SER A 339 14.18 -12.26 7.62
C SER A 339 14.60 -11.06 8.48
N ILE A 340 14.68 -9.86 7.91
CA ILE A 340 14.93 -8.62 8.69
C ILE A 340 13.76 -8.36 9.63
N ASN A 341 12.53 -8.40 9.11
CA ASN A 341 11.32 -8.15 9.90
C ASN A 341 11.14 -9.17 11.03
N GLU A 342 11.31 -10.47 10.73
CA GLU A 342 11.24 -11.56 11.71
C GLU A 342 12.31 -11.41 12.80
N ALA A 343 13.54 -10.98 12.44
CA ALA A 343 14.59 -10.72 13.42
C ALA A 343 14.25 -9.55 14.35
N ILE A 344 13.65 -8.47 13.81
CA ILE A 344 13.18 -7.32 14.60
C ILE A 344 12.04 -7.71 15.55
N GLY A 345 11.23 -8.71 15.17
CA GLY A 345 10.13 -9.23 15.97
C GLY A 345 8.75 -9.06 15.33
N PHE A 346 8.68 -8.70 14.05
CA PHE A 346 7.41 -8.68 13.33
C PHE A 346 6.81 -10.09 13.26
N VAL A 347 5.50 -10.18 13.50
CA VAL A 347 4.74 -11.43 13.44
C VAL A 347 3.70 -11.37 12.31
N PRO A 348 3.50 -12.46 11.55
CA PRO A 348 2.46 -12.52 10.52
C PRO A 348 1.06 -12.46 11.15
N VAL A 349 0.17 -11.68 10.55
CA VAL A 349 -1.24 -11.54 10.98
C VAL A 349 -2.19 -12.08 9.92
N SER A 350 -1.95 -11.77 8.64
CA SER A 350 -2.77 -12.22 7.51
C SER A 350 -1.99 -12.13 6.21
N TYR A 351 -2.64 -12.46 5.09
CA TYR A 351 -2.04 -12.40 3.76
C TYR A 351 -2.91 -11.59 2.81
N GLU A 352 -2.28 -10.99 1.81
CA GLU A 352 -2.95 -10.37 0.67
C GLU A 352 -2.56 -11.10 -0.62
N GLY A 353 -3.52 -11.27 -1.51
CA GLY A 353 -3.30 -11.86 -2.82
C GLY A 353 -3.24 -10.76 -3.86
N GLY A 354 -2.18 -10.77 -4.67
CA GLY A 354 -2.09 -10.00 -5.90
C GLY A 354 -2.68 -10.82 -7.05
N TRP A 355 -3.77 -10.32 -7.62
CA TRP A 355 -4.56 -11.01 -8.64
C TRP A 355 -4.42 -10.32 -9.98
N LYS A 356 -4.19 -11.10 -11.04
CA LYS A 356 -4.06 -10.59 -12.41
C LYS A 356 -5.02 -11.27 -13.37
N LYS A 357 -5.52 -10.50 -14.34
CA LYS A 357 -6.20 -10.97 -15.54
C LYS A 357 -5.63 -10.25 -16.76
N VAL A 358 -5.42 -11.01 -17.83
CA VAL A 358 -5.11 -10.44 -19.15
C VAL A 358 -6.37 -10.50 -20.01
N LEU A 359 -6.76 -9.37 -20.61
CA LEU A 359 -7.84 -9.30 -21.59
C LEU A 359 -7.32 -9.72 -22.96
N ASP A 360 -8.16 -10.41 -23.72
CA ASP A 360 -7.93 -10.59 -25.15
C ASP A 360 -8.08 -9.24 -25.88
N ASP A 361 -7.25 -9.02 -26.90
CA ASP A 361 -7.25 -7.81 -27.75
C ASP A 361 -8.58 -7.56 -28.49
#